data_AF-A0A7R9I7Y8-F1
#
_entry.id   AF-A0A7R9I7Y8-F1
#
_cell.length_a   1.000
_cell.length_b   1.000
_cell.length_c   1.000
_cell.angle_alpha   90.00
_cell.angle_beta   90.00
_cell.angle_gamma   90.00
#
_symmetry.space_group_name_H-M   'P 1'
#
loop_
_entity.id
_entity.type
_entity.pdbx_description
1 polymer ?
#
loop_
_entity_poly.entity_id
_entity_poly.type
_entity_poly.pdbx_seq_one_letter_code
_entity_poly.pdbx_strand_id
1 'polypeptide(L)'
;VIVKIQECDALLSSATDKGQTIAAEGSASDRNSITEQLQSLKQSLQALRRAVEKQREQHEMTAAEHRKLGAELEVALDWLHAHEAAVRSRPLLDRDPASVEKELDNHKVGETGPGLTFLLAAEVTGYLDRVKAVQDAARHEDGMPSSLLEQLSEANSLLNSLPRELEERGKYLEANRQLRLDYAALKDRLHAWVVEAQERLQKGAAGVDFQNVVADLEEHKMFFSTEPAMKELVSQQIQQAADHIWPSLTGVEQEELSREQQQLTQLLKNTLNSAKSRRAQLEQDTEMWQDYRAALAKVRGVLARSEFNDEPVTSLAGLHFNIQKLTHGLNDIQTQQPEIDLLNERAQDITKQADSSNKDLIEQEIGNANKEWMDLVCGMEHRRDMLTKLAQHWEVIISHNYTLGVAISHNYTLGVAISHNYT
;
A
#
# COMPACT_ATOMS: atom_id res chain seq x y z
N VAL A 1 43.18 -59.14 45.56
CA VAL A 1 44.59 -59.01 45.08
C VAL A 1 45.53 -58.63 46.22
N ILE A 2 45.26 -57.56 46.98
CA ILE A 2 46.08 -57.15 48.15
C ILE A 2 46.23 -58.27 49.20
N VAL A 3 45.15 -58.97 49.54
CA VAL A 3 45.19 -60.12 50.48
C VAL A 3 46.12 -61.22 49.98
N LYS A 4 46.09 -61.52 48.67
CA LYS A 4 47.01 -62.50 48.05
C LYS A 4 48.47 -62.04 48.06
N ILE A 5 48.73 -60.74 47.93
CA ILE A 5 50.08 -60.17 48.06
C ILE A 5 50.56 -60.31 49.51
N GLN A 6 49.70 -60.04 50.49
CA GLN A 6 50.00 -60.20 51.92
C GLN A 6 50.24 -61.68 52.29
N GLU A 7 49.47 -62.60 51.72
CA GLU A 7 49.68 -64.05 51.86
C GLU A 7 51.01 -64.49 51.21
N CYS A 8 51.33 -63.97 50.02
CA CYS A 8 52.63 -64.19 49.39
C CYS A 8 53.79 -63.62 50.22
N ASP A 9 53.62 -62.46 50.87
CA ASP A 9 54.64 -61.89 51.77
C ASP A 9 54.84 -62.74 53.02
N ALA A 10 53.76 -63.26 53.61
CA ALA A 10 53.84 -64.18 54.73
C ALA A 10 54.56 -65.49 54.35
N LEU A 11 54.27 -66.02 53.15
CA LEU A 11 54.94 -67.19 52.60
C LEU A 11 56.41 -66.91 52.26
N LEU A 12 56.74 -65.72 51.74
CA LEU A 12 58.11 -65.31 51.42
C LEU A 12 58.94 -65.09 52.70
N SER A 13 58.34 -64.53 53.76
CA SER A 13 58.95 -64.46 55.09
C SER A 13 59.25 -65.85 55.64
N SER A 14 58.26 -66.77 55.60
CA SER A 14 58.44 -68.15 56.02
C SER A 14 59.49 -68.91 55.20
N ALA A 15 59.55 -68.66 53.88
CA ALA A 15 60.55 -69.25 52.99
C ALA A 15 61.96 -68.66 53.22
N THR A 16 62.05 -67.38 53.59
CA THR A 16 63.33 -66.74 53.96
C THR A 16 63.87 -67.31 55.26
N ASP A 17 63.01 -67.49 56.27
CA ASP A 17 63.38 -68.12 57.54
C ASP A 17 63.88 -69.55 57.32
N LYS A 18 63.15 -70.34 56.52
CA LYS A 18 63.56 -71.71 56.14
C LYS A 18 64.85 -71.73 55.32
N GLY A 19 65.04 -70.78 54.41
CA GLY A 19 66.26 -70.63 53.62
C GLY A 19 67.49 -70.29 54.47
N GLN A 20 67.31 -69.48 55.53
CA GLN A 20 68.36 -69.21 56.53
C GLN A 20 68.71 -70.47 57.33
N THR A 21 67.73 -71.30 57.69
CA THR A 21 67.97 -72.59 58.37
C THR A 21 68.72 -73.58 57.47
N ILE A 22 68.31 -73.72 56.21
CA ILE A 22 69.01 -74.58 55.23
C ILE A 22 70.42 -74.06 54.93
N ALA A 23 70.62 -72.74 54.97
CA ALA A 23 71.95 -72.13 54.84
C ALA A 23 72.90 -72.39 56.02
N ALA A 24 72.39 -72.88 57.16
CA ALA A 24 73.21 -73.32 58.29
C ALA A 24 73.68 -74.78 58.15
N GLU A 25 73.03 -75.60 57.30
CA GLU A 25 73.26 -77.06 57.22
C GLU A 25 73.68 -77.57 55.82
N GLY A 26 73.61 -76.74 54.76
CA GLY A 26 73.84 -77.13 53.35
C GLY A 26 75.19 -76.71 52.73
N SER A 27 75.47 -77.20 51.51
CA SER A 27 76.71 -76.89 50.76
C SER A 27 76.75 -75.42 50.29
N ALA A 28 77.95 -74.90 49.97
CA ALA A 28 78.09 -73.51 49.47
C ALA A 28 77.31 -73.22 48.17
N SER A 29 77.10 -74.24 47.33
CA SER A 29 76.31 -74.17 46.09
C SER A 29 74.82 -73.96 46.39
N ASP A 30 74.28 -74.74 47.34
CA ASP A 30 72.86 -74.71 47.69
C ASP A 30 72.49 -73.38 48.37
N ARG A 31 73.42 -72.83 49.17
CA ARG A 31 73.28 -71.51 49.79
C ARG A 31 73.13 -70.40 48.76
N ASN A 32 73.96 -70.40 47.73
CA ASN A 32 73.90 -69.38 46.68
C ASN A 32 72.62 -69.50 45.86
N SER A 33 72.21 -70.72 45.49
CA SER A 33 70.99 -70.98 44.71
C SER A 33 69.71 -70.56 45.44
N ILE A 34 69.55 -70.93 46.72
CA ILE A 34 68.37 -70.55 47.53
C ILE A 34 68.33 -69.03 47.76
N THR A 35 69.48 -68.41 48.03
CA THR A 35 69.57 -66.95 48.21
C THR A 35 69.19 -66.21 46.92
N GLU A 36 69.63 -66.70 45.77
CA GLU A 36 69.33 -66.12 44.45
C GLU A 36 67.85 -66.27 44.09
N GLN A 37 67.23 -67.42 44.39
CA GLN A 37 65.79 -67.64 44.22
C GLN A 37 64.94 -66.76 45.14
N LEU A 38 65.28 -66.65 46.43
CA LEU A 38 64.59 -65.77 47.38
C LEU A 38 64.71 -64.29 46.98
N GLN A 39 65.89 -63.89 46.51
CA GLN A 39 66.14 -62.52 46.05
C GLN A 39 65.38 -62.20 44.76
N SER A 40 65.30 -63.16 43.83
CA SER A 40 64.48 -63.09 42.62
C SER A 40 62.99 -62.98 42.94
N LEU A 41 62.48 -63.80 43.87
CA LEU A 41 61.08 -63.74 44.32
C LEU A 41 60.75 -62.40 44.97
N LYS A 42 61.65 -61.89 45.82
CA LYS A 42 61.51 -60.59 46.48
C LYS A 42 61.48 -59.44 45.47
N GLN A 43 62.33 -59.47 44.45
CA GLN A 43 62.31 -58.47 43.36
C GLN A 43 61.02 -58.57 42.53
N SER A 44 60.57 -59.77 42.20
CA SER A 44 59.31 -60.01 41.47
C SER A 44 58.10 -59.47 42.24
N LEU A 45 58.01 -59.73 43.54
CA LEU A 45 56.91 -59.27 44.39
C LEU A 45 56.93 -57.74 44.57
N GLN A 46 58.12 -57.13 44.71
CA GLN A 46 58.27 -55.67 44.69
C GLN A 46 57.86 -55.04 43.36
N ALA A 47 58.22 -55.65 42.24
CA ALA A 47 57.81 -55.21 40.91
C ALA A 47 56.28 -55.32 40.73
N LEU A 48 55.68 -56.40 41.21
CA LEU A 48 54.23 -56.61 41.18
C LEU A 48 53.49 -55.57 42.03
N ARG A 49 53.99 -55.25 43.24
CA ARG A 49 53.44 -54.18 44.09
C ARG A 49 53.47 -52.83 43.39
N ARG A 50 54.61 -52.46 42.78
CA ARG A 50 54.72 -51.21 42.01
C ARG A 50 53.77 -51.19 40.82
N ALA A 51 53.60 -52.32 40.13
CA ALA A 51 52.66 -52.43 39.01
C ALA A 51 51.19 -52.29 39.47
N VAL A 52 50.80 -52.94 40.56
CA VAL A 52 49.44 -52.84 41.13
C VAL A 52 49.16 -51.43 41.65
N GLU A 53 50.11 -50.78 42.34
CA GLU A 53 49.91 -49.40 42.80
C GLU A 53 49.82 -48.43 41.63
N LYS A 54 50.70 -48.57 40.61
CA LYS A 54 50.61 -47.80 39.37
C LYS A 54 49.27 -48.01 38.67
N GLN A 55 48.77 -49.25 38.62
CA GLN A 55 47.48 -49.56 38.03
C GLN A 55 46.32 -48.97 38.86
N ARG A 56 46.42 -48.98 40.19
CA ARG A 56 45.44 -48.36 41.08
C ARG A 56 45.40 -46.84 40.90
N GLU A 57 46.55 -46.17 40.90
CA GLU A 57 46.66 -44.73 40.60
C GLU A 57 46.06 -44.40 39.24
N GLN A 58 46.34 -45.21 38.21
CA GLN A 58 45.77 -45.04 36.88
C GLN A 58 44.23 -45.16 36.90
N HIS A 59 43.68 -46.20 37.54
CA HIS A 59 42.22 -46.36 37.66
C HIS A 59 41.58 -45.23 38.47
N GLU A 60 42.24 -44.73 39.52
CA GLU A 60 41.73 -43.63 40.35
C GLU A 60 41.70 -42.30 39.57
N MET A 61 42.73 -42.04 38.75
CA MET A 61 42.79 -40.90 37.83
C MET A 61 41.69 -40.97 36.76
N THR A 62 41.57 -42.09 36.05
CA THR A 62 40.52 -42.27 35.03
C THR A 62 39.12 -42.18 35.63
N ALA A 63 38.89 -42.74 36.83
CA ALA A 63 37.63 -42.59 37.53
C ALA A 63 37.34 -41.14 37.98
N ALA A 64 38.36 -40.32 38.21
CA ALA A 64 38.20 -38.89 38.48
C ALA A 64 37.90 -38.10 37.20
N GLU A 65 38.53 -38.45 36.08
CA GLU A 65 38.26 -37.89 34.75
C GLU A 65 36.83 -38.16 34.31
N HIS A 66 36.36 -39.41 34.41
CA HIS A 66 34.96 -39.77 34.13
C HIS A 66 33.95 -38.98 34.98
N ARG A 67 34.24 -38.79 36.27
CA ARG A 67 33.39 -37.99 37.17
C ARG A 67 33.33 -36.53 36.74
N LYS A 68 34.47 -35.97 36.32
CA LYS A 68 34.55 -34.59 35.81
C LYS A 68 33.76 -34.44 34.52
N LEU A 69 33.95 -35.34 33.55
CA LEU A 69 33.22 -35.34 32.27
C LEU A 69 31.70 -35.47 32.50
N GLY A 70 31.27 -36.36 33.41
CA GLY A 70 29.86 -36.50 33.76
C GLY A 70 29.25 -35.23 34.36
N ALA A 71 29.96 -34.56 35.27
CA ALA A 71 29.49 -33.30 35.86
C ALA A 71 29.42 -32.16 34.83
N GLU A 72 30.40 -32.06 33.93
CA GLU A 72 30.38 -31.07 32.84
C GLU A 72 29.22 -31.33 31.86
N LEU A 73 28.95 -32.61 31.57
CA LEU A 73 27.83 -33.01 30.71
C LEU A 73 26.48 -32.73 31.35
N GLU A 74 26.32 -33.04 32.64
CA GLU A 74 25.08 -32.81 33.41
C GLU A 74 24.70 -31.32 33.40
N VAL A 75 25.66 -30.43 33.68
CA VAL A 75 25.43 -28.97 33.62
C VAL A 75 24.98 -28.53 32.23
N ALA A 76 25.52 -29.12 31.17
CA ALA A 76 25.14 -28.77 29.81
C ALA A 76 23.74 -29.31 29.45
N LEU A 77 23.44 -30.56 29.82
CA LEU A 77 22.15 -31.19 29.58
C LEU A 77 21.01 -30.47 30.34
N ASP A 78 21.20 -30.18 31.62
CA ASP A 78 20.21 -29.46 32.44
C ASP A 78 19.82 -28.12 31.81
N TRP A 79 20.81 -27.38 31.34
CA TRP A 79 20.57 -26.10 30.68
C TRP A 79 19.83 -26.28 29.35
N LEU A 80 20.24 -27.26 28.52
CA LEU A 80 19.59 -27.54 27.23
C LEU A 80 18.12 -27.96 27.43
N HIS A 81 17.82 -28.81 28.42
CA HIS A 81 16.44 -29.20 28.74
C HIS A 81 15.59 -28.02 29.23
N ALA A 82 16.16 -27.14 30.05
CA ALA A 82 15.46 -25.94 30.50
C ALA A 82 15.04 -25.00 29.34
N HIS A 83 15.76 -25.04 28.21
CA HIS A 83 15.53 -24.16 27.06
C HIS A 83 14.90 -24.88 25.84
N GLU A 84 14.76 -26.20 25.89
CA GLU A 84 14.22 -27.02 24.81
C GLU A 84 12.80 -26.60 24.40
N ALA A 85 11.95 -26.26 25.38
CA ALA A 85 10.59 -25.77 25.11
C ALA A 85 10.61 -24.45 24.32
N ALA A 86 11.55 -23.55 24.62
CA ALA A 86 11.69 -22.29 23.89
C ALA A 86 12.12 -22.54 22.44
N VAL A 87 13.09 -23.43 22.21
CA VAL A 87 13.57 -23.83 20.88
C VAL A 87 12.44 -24.40 20.02
N ARG A 88 11.65 -25.32 20.57
CA ARG A 88 10.56 -26.00 19.86
C ARG A 88 9.29 -25.15 19.71
N SER A 89 9.17 -24.06 20.46
CA SER A 89 7.96 -23.25 20.44
C SER A 89 7.76 -22.53 19.09
N ARG A 90 6.48 -22.28 18.78
CA ARG A 90 6.01 -21.42 17.70
C ARG A 90 5.20 -20.30 18.37
N PRO A 91 5.83 -19.19 18.74
CA PRO A 91 5.17 -18.15 19.53
C PRO A 91 4.06 -17.51 18.71
N LEU A 92 3.00 -17.09 19.39
CA LEU A 92 2.03 -16.19 18.77
C LEU A 92 2.67 -14.81 18.63
N LEU A 93 2.34 -14.14 17.53
CA LEU A 93 2.98 -12.93 17.04
C LEU A 93 1.91 -11.86 16.83
N ASP A 94 2.27 -10.59 16.98
CA ASP A 94 1.35 -9.48 16.70
C ASP A 94 1.23 -9.25 15.19
N ARG A 95 0.22 -8.51 14.72
CA ARG A 95 0.06 -8.19 13.28
C ARG A 95 1.18 -7.30 12.70
N ASP A 96 1.85 -6.54 13.56
CA ASP A 96 2.92 -5.61 13.18
C ASP A 96 4.22 -6.37 12.83
N PRO A 97 4.81 -6.15 11.63
CA PRO A 97 6.12 -6.69 11.27
C PRO A 97 7.22 -6.44 12.31
N ALA A 98 7.19 -5.29 13.00
CA ALA A 98 8.21 -4.93 13.99
C ALA A 98 8.23 -5.88 15.19
N SER A 99 7.08 -6.44 15.57
CA SER A 99 7.01 -7.45 16.63
C SER A 99 7.72 -8.74 16.23
N VAL A 100 7.63 -9.15 14.96
CA VAL A 100 8.30 -10.36 14.48
C VAL A 100 9.79 -10.14 14.33
N GLU A 101 10.21 -8.93 13.95
CA GLU A 101 11.63 -8.56 13.87
C GLU A 101 12.30 -8.65 15.25
N LYS A 102 11.62 -8.21 16.30
CA LYS A 102 12.07 -8.38 17.68
C LYS A 102 12.23 -9.85 18.07
N GLU A 103 11.28 -10.72 17.69
CA GLU A 103 11.38 -12.16 17.96
C GLU A 103 12.48 -12.85 17.13
N LEU A 104 12.72 -12.38 15.90
CA LEU A 104 13.85 -12.82 15.10
C LEU A 104 15.18 -12.42 15.75
N ASP A 105 15.28 -11.20 16.26
CA ASP A 105 16.48 -10.74 16.96
C ASP A 105 16.73 -11.57 18.23
N ASN A 106 15.67 -11.90 18.99
CA ASN A 106 15.77 -12.84 20.12
C ASN A 106 16.17 -14.27 19.73
N HIS A 107 15.95 -14.66 18.46
CA HIS A 107 16.23 -16.01 17.98
C HIS A 107 17.65 -16.16 17.41
N LYS A 108 18.19 -15.11 16.76
CA LYS A 108 19.41 -15.14 15.94
C LYS A 108 20.68 -15.64 16.64
N VAL A 109 21.67 -15.98 15.81
CA VAL A 109 23.09 -16.13 16.17
C VAL A 109 23.79 -14.81 15.83
N GLY A 110 24.30 -14.07 16.81
CA GLY A 110 24.89 -12.74 16.55
C GLY A 110 25.88 -12.26 17.62
N GLU A 111 26.70 -11.27 17.27
CA GLU A 111 27.60 -10.59 18.19
C GLU A 111 26.83 -9.66 19.13
N THR A 112 27.19 -9.68 20.41
CA THR A 112 26.56 -8.90 21.48
C THR A 112 26.86 -7.42 21.33
N GLY A 113 25.90 -6.65 20.81
CA GLY A 113 25.86 -5.20 20.95
C GLY A 113 25.42 -4.79 22.38
N PRO A 114 25.73 -3.56 22.84
CA PRO A 114 25.30 -3.09 24.15
C PRO A 114 23.78 -2.83 24.14
N GLY A 115 23.02 -3.85 24.53
CA GLY A 115 21.57 -3.86 24.63
C GLY A 115 21.10 -5.30 24.68
N LEU A 116 20.84 -5.79 25.89
CA LEU A 116 20.49 -7.19 26.22
C LEU A 116 19.51 -7.77 25.20
N THR A 117 20.02 -8.58 24.28
CA THR A 117 19.20 -9.41 23.38
C THR A 117 19.56 -10.84 23.72
N PHE A 118 18.60 -11.58 24.26
CA PHE A 118 18.71 -13.01 24.44
C PHE A 118 18.90 -13.63 23.05
N LEU A 119 20.02 -14.31 22.79
CA LEU A 119 20.32 -14.90 21.48
C LEU A 119 20.20 -16.42 21.57
N LEU A 120 18.95 -16.91 21.51
CA LEU A 120 18.63 -18.30 21.80
C LEU A 120 19.51 -19.28 20.99
N ALA A 121 19.67 -19.05 19.69
CA ALA A 121 20.46 -19.94 18.85
C ALA A 121 21.96 -19.89 19.19
N ALA A 122 22.51 -18.73 19.58
CA ALA A 122 23.90 -18.62 19.99
C ALA A 122 24.16 -19.36 21.31
N GLU A 123 23.29 -19.20 22.30
CA GLU A 123 23.43 -19.88 23.60
C GLU A 123 23.29 -21.40 23.45
N VAL A 124 22.26 -21.87 22.75
CA VAL A 124 22.07 -23.31 22.49
C VAL A 124 23.27 -23.90 21.73
N THR A 125 23.79 -23.20 20.71
CA THR A 125 24.99 -23.65 19.99
C THR A 125 26.20 -23.76 20.92
N GLY A 126 26.41 -22.78 21.80
CA GLY A 126 27.49 -22.79 22.78
C GLY A 126 27.40 -23.97 23.75
N TYR A 127 26.21 -24.33 24.22
CA TYR A 127 26.01 -25.51 25.06
C TYR A 127 26.16 -26.82 24.29
N LEU A 128 25.69 -26.90 23.03
CA LEU A 128 25.94 -28.05 22.17
C LEU A 128 27.42 -28.26 21.88
N ASP A 129 28.21 -27.20 21.72
CA ASP A 129 29.65 -27.31 21.52
C ASP A 129 30.39 -27.82 22.78
N ARG A 130 29.90 -27.48 23.99
CA ARG A 130 30.39 -28.10 25.23
C ARG A 130 30.08 -29.59 25.27
N VAL A 131 28.88 -29.99 24.86
CA VAL A 131 28.49 -31.41 24.76
C VAL A 131 29.39 -32.15 23.78
N LYS A 132 29.68 -31.58 22.60
CA LYS A 132 30.63 -32.16 21.64
C LYS A 132 32.04 -32.31 22.23
N ALA A 133 32.52 -31.30 22.95
CA ALA A 133 33.83 -31.35 23.58
C ALA A 133 33.93 -32.48 24.61
N VAL A 134 32.89 -32.69 25.42
CA VAL A 134 32.81 -33.83 26.36
C VAL A 134 32.74 -35.16 25.61
N GLN A 135 31.97 -35.25 24.53
CA GLN A 135 31.87 -36.45 23.70
C GLN A 135 33.21 -36.82 23.07
N ASP A 136 33.96 -35.84 22.55
CA ASP A 136 35.28 -36.06 21.95
C ASP A 136 36.33 -36.46 23.01
N ALA A 137 36.28 -35.89 24.21
CA ALA A 137 37.13 -36.30 25.33
C ALA A 137 36.85 -37.75 25.78
N ALA A 138 35.58 -38.17 25.77
CA ALA A 138 35.16 -39.51 26.20
C ALA A 138 35.43 -40.63 25.17
N ARG A 139 35.66 -40.30 23.88
CA ARG A 139 35.83 -41.28 22.79
C ARG A 139 37.01 -42.23 22.94
N HIS A 140 38.01 -41.86 23.73
CA HIS A 140 39.27 -42.60 23.85
C HIS A 140 39.43 -43.34 25.19
N GLU A 141 38.40 -43.34 26.05
CA GLU A 141 38.49 -43.97 27.37
C GLU A 141 37.76 -45.33 27.44
N ASP A 142 38.51 -46.39 27.80
CA ASP A 142 37.97 -47.73 28.04
C ASP A 142 37.37 -47.83 29.45
N GLY A 143 36.17 -48.42 29.57
CA GLY A 143 35.56 -48.74 30.87
C GLY A 143 34.69 -47.64 31.50
N MET A 144 34.07 -46.78 30.67
CA MET A 144 33.17 -45.73 31.13
C MET A 144 32.01 -46.26 32.03
N PRO A 145 31.61 -45.49 33.07
CA PRO A 145 30.43 -45.80 33.87
C PRO A 145 29.15 -45.81 33.04
N SER A 146 28.19 -46.67 33.39
CA SER A 146 26.89 -46.76 32.70
C SER A 146 26.11 -45.45 32.70
N SER A 147 26.17 -44.68 33.78
CA SER A 147 25.52 -43.37 33.88
C SER A 147 26.06 -42.36 32.88
N LEU A 148 27.37 -42.38 32.62
CA LEU A 148 28.00 -41.50 31.63
C LEU A 148 27.62 -41.92 30.20
N LEU A 149 27.53 -43.23 29.93
CA LEU A 149 27.05 -43.74 28.64
C LEU A 149 25.60 -43.34 28.36
N GLU A 150 24.73 -43.36 29.37
CA GLU A 150 23.34 -42.90 29.26
C GLU A 150 23.28 -41.39 28.95
N GLN A 151 24.01 -40.56 29.71
CA GLN A 151 24.10 -39.12 29.46
C GLN A 151 24.65 -38.79 28.07
N LEU A 152 25.66 -39.53 27.58
CA LEU A 152 26.22 -39.36 26.23
C LEU A 152 25.20 -39.76 25.14
N SER A 153 24.35 -40.75 25.40
CA SER A 153 23.28 -41.15 24.49
C SER A 153 22.21 -40.05 24.37
N GLU A 154 21.77 -39.49 25.50
CA GLU A 154 20.84 -38.36 25.56
C GLU A 154 21.42 -37.10 24.90
N ALA A 155 22.66 -36.75 25.23
CA ALA A 155 23.42 -35.69 24.60
C ALA A 155 23.45 -35.81 23.06
N ASN A 156 23.67 -37.01 22.54
CA ASN A 156 23.66 -37.26 21.10
C ASN A 156 22.25 -37.06 20.49
N SER A 157 21.17 -37.35 21.22
CA SER A 157 19.81 -37.02 20.77
C SER A 157 19.60 -35.51 20.65
N LEU A 158 20.03 -34.73 21.65
CA LEU A 158 19.92 -33.26 21.64
C LEU A 158 20.81 -32.62 20.56
N LEU A 159 22.03 -33.12 20.36
CA LEU A 159 22.96 -32.69 19.31
C LEU A 159 22.36 -32.79 17.90
N ASN A 160 21.52 -33.79 17.66
CA ASN A 160 20.91 -34.00 16.35
C ASN A 160 19.56 -33.28 16.18
N SER A 161 18.83 -33.05 17.28
CA SER A 161 17.48 -32.48 17.23
C SER A 161 17.44 -30.96 17.38
N LEU A 162 18.14 -30.39 18.37
CA LEU A 162 18.05 -28.95 18.67
C LEU A 162 18.50 -28.03 17.53
N PRO A 163 19.60 -28.32 16.78
CA PRO A 163 19.98 -27.48 15.64
C PRO A 163 18.87 -27.40 14.57
N ARG A 164 18.20 -28.53 14.31
CA ARG A 164 17.11 -28.60 13.34
C ARG A 164 15.88 -27.83 13.83
N GLU A 165 15.52 -27.98 15.10
CA GLU A 165 14.39 -27.26 15.70
C GLU A 165 14.62 -25.74 15.72
N LEU A 166 15.87 -25.30 15.97
CA LEU A 166 16.26 -23.89 15.84
C LEU A 166 16.09 -23.41 14.40
N GLU A 167 16.58 -24.17 13.41
CA GLU A 167 16.42 -23.82 12.00
C GLU A 167 14.94 -23.72 11.60
N GLU A 168 14.11 -24.67 12.04
CA GLU A 168 12.67 -24.65 11.78
C GLU A 168 11.97 -23.46 12.47
N ARG A 169 12.38 -23.09 13.69
CA ARG A 169 11.89 -21.89 14.36
C ARG A 169 12.27 -20.62 13.60
N GLY A 170 13.51 -20.53 13.13
CA GLY A 170 13.99 -19.40 12.33
C GLY A 170 13.17 -19.23 11.05
N LYS A 171 12.99 -20.33 10.29
CA LYS A 171 12.14 -20.35 9.09
C LYS A 171 10.70 -19.92 9.37
N TYR A 172 10.13 -20.38 10.49
CA TYR A 172 8.79 -19.97 10.91
C TYR A 172 8.70 -18.45 11.13
N LEU A 173 9.65 -17.87 11.86
CA LEU A 173 9.66 -16.43 12.15
C LEU A 173 9.91 -15.59 10.88
N GLU A 174 10.82 -16.01 10.01
CA GLU A 174 11.10 -15.34 8.72
C GLU A 174 9.87 -15.37 7.80
N ALA A 175 9.22 -16.53 7.66
CA ALA A 175 8.01 -16.66 6.87
C ALA A 175 6.89 -15.75 7.41
N ASN A 176 6.71 -15.71 8.73
CA ASN A 176 5.72 -14.85 9.38
C ASN A 176 6.01 -13.36 9.24
N ARG A 177 7.29 -12.96 9.21
CA ARG A 177 7.69 -11.59 8.90
C ARG A 177 7.30 -11.23 7.47
N GLN A 178 7.58 -12.11 6.51
CA GLN A 178 7.24 -11.87 5.11
C GLN A 178 5.73 -11.72 4.91
N LEU A 179 4.92 -12.60 5.52
CA LEU A 179 3.45 -12.51 5.44
C LEU A 179 2.92 -11.14 5.90
N ARG A 180 3.48 -10.58 6.97
CA ARG A 180 3.08 -9.26 7.50
C ARG A 180 3.55 -8.10 6.63
N LEU A 181 4.74 -8.20 6.05
CA LEU A 181 5.22 -7.23 5.07
C LEU A 181 4.34 -7.22 3.81
N ASP A 182 3.95 -8.39 3.32
CA ASP A 182 3.06 -8.52 2.18
C ASP A 182 1.68 -7.92 2.48
N TYR A 183 1.11 -8.22 3.66
CA TYR A 183 -0.15 -7.63 4.11
C TYR A 183 -0.06 -6.09 4.23
N ALA A 184 1.01 -5.57 4.82
CA ALA A 184 1.25 -4.14 4.93
C ALA A 184 1.36 -3.46 3.55
N ALA A 185 2.12 -4.04 2.62
CA ALA A 185 2.26 -3.50 1.28
C ALA A 185 0.94 -3.44 0.50
N LEU A 186 0.08 -4.45 0.65
CA LEU A 186 -1.26 -4.45 0.06
C LEU A 186 -2.16 -3.35 0.65
N LYS A 187 -2.07 -3.12 1.96
CA LYS A 187 -2.77 -2.01 2.63
C LYS A 187 -2.26 -0.66 2.15
N ASP A 188 -0.95 -0.47 2.06
CA ASP A 188 -0.36 0.78 1.60
C ASP A 188 -0.80 1.11 0.17
N ARG A 189 -0.87 0.09 -0.70
CA ARG A 189 -1.41 0.24 -2.06
C ARG A 189 -2.87 0.71 -2.06
N LEU A 190 -3.73 0.16 -1.20
CA LEU A 190 -5.11 0.61 -1.09
C LEU A 190 -5.18 2.06 -0.60
N HIS A 191 -4.44 2.39 0.46
CA HIS A 191 -4.45 3.74 1.04
C HIS A 191 -3.93 4.77 0.04
N ALA A 192 -2.86 4.48 -0.69
CA ALA A 192 -2.33 5.36 -1.72
C ALA A 192 -3.38 5.65 -2.81
N TRP A 193 -4.07 4.62 -3.29
CA TRP A 193 -5.15 4.80 -4.26
C TRP A 193 -6.33 5.60 -3.68
N VAL A 194 -6.71 5.36 -2.42
CA VAL A 194 -7.78 6.10 -1.75
C VAL A 194 -7.44 7.56 -1.55
N VAL A 195 -6.19 7.90 -1.19
CA VAL A 195 -5.73 9.29 -1.07
C VAL A 195 -5.86 10.00 -2.41
N GLU A 196 -5.33 9.41 -3.49
CA GLU A 196 -5.45 9.98 -4.83
C GLU A 196 -6.92 10.12 -5.27
N ALA A 197 -7.75 9.12 -4.97
CA ALA A 197 -9.19 9.18 -5.22
C ALA A 197 -9.84 10.35 -4.48
N GLN A 198 -9.52 10.54 -3.19
CA GLN A 198 -10.08 11.62 -2.38
C GLN A 198 -9.66 13.01 -2.88
N GLU A 199 -8.41 13.19 -3.30
CA GLU A 199 -7.94 14.44 -3.91
C GLU A 199 -8.73 14.77 -5.18
N ARG A 200 -8.91 13.77 -6.05
CA ARG A 200 -9.69 13.91 -7.29
C ARG A 200 -11.17 14.20 -7.01
N LEU A 201 -11.74 13.61 -5.96
CA LEU A 201 -13.14 13.84 -5.56
C LEU A 201 -13.38 15.23 -4.96
N GLN A 202 -12.33 15.87 -4.44
CA GLN A 202 -12.39 17.24 -3.92
C GLN A 202 -12.24 18.31 -5.01
N LYS A 203 -11.80 17.95 -6.23
CA LYS A 203 -11.80 18.88 -7.37
C LYS A 203 -13.22 19.42 -7.59
N GLY A 204 -13.35 20.74 -7.64
CA GLY A 204 -14.65 21.43 -7.79
C GLY A 204 -15.35 21.81 -6.48
N ALA A 205 -14.68 21.68 -5.33
CA ALA A 205 -15.24 22.12 -4.04
C ALA A 205 -15.57 23.64 -4.00
N ALA A 206 -14.91 24.45 -4.84
CA ALA A 206 -15.14 25.89 -4.97
C ALA A 206 -16.16 26.29 -6.05
N GLY A 207 -16.82 25.30 -6.68
CA GLY A 207 -17.68 25.49 -7.85
C GLY A 207 -17.21 24.67 -9.05
N VAL A 208 -18.05 24.62 -10.08
CA VAL A 208 -17.82 23.87 -11.31
C VAL A 208 -17.06 24.73 -12.32
N ASP A 209 -15.93 24.22 -12.80
CA ASP A 209 -15.24 24.75 -13.97
C ASP A 209 -15.93 24.21 -15.23
N PHE A 210 -16.93 24.93 -15.71
CA PHE A 210 -17.70 24.52 -16.89
C PHE A 210 -16.88 24.50 -18.18
N GLN A 211 -15.73 25.20 -18.25
CA GLN A 211 -14.89 25.14 -19.45
C GLN A 211 -14.20 23.78 -19.57
N ASN A 212 -13.83 23.19 -18.43
CA ASN A 212 -13.09 21.93 -18.36
C ASN A 212 -13.96 20.73 -17.94
N VAL A 213 -15.25 20.91 -17.65
CA VAL A 213 -16.17 19.87 -17.14
C VAL A 213 -16.16 18.56 -17.95
N VAL A 214 -16.06 18.64 -19.28
CA VAL A 214 -15.98 17.46 -20.15
C VAL A 214 -14.67 16.70 -19.95
N ALA A 215 -13.56 17.43 -19.84
CA ALA A 215 -12.25 16.85 -19.57
C ALA A 215 -12.20 16.24 -18.16
N ASP A 216 -12.77 16.92 -17.17
CA ASP A 216 -12.87 16.44 -15.79
C ASP A 216 -13.70 15.15 -15.70
N LEU A 217 -14.81 15.06 -16.45
CA LEU A 217 -15.62 13.85 -16.52
C LEU A 217 -14.84 12.68 -17.11
N GLU A 218 -14.09 12.89 -18.19
CA GLU A 218 -13.28 11.85 -18.80
C GLU A 218 -12.09 11.45 -17.91
N GLU A 219 -11.41 12.40 -17.27
CA GLU A 219 -10.35 12.12 -16.27
C GLU A 219 -10.91 11.26 -15.12
N HIS A 220 -12.10 11.61 -14.61
CA HIS A 220 -12.78 10.85 -13.57
C HIS A 220 -13.08 9.42 -14.02
N LYS A 221 -13.68 9.23 -15.20
CA LYS A 221 -13.96 7.89 -15.76
C LYS A 221 -12.68 7.08 -15.94
N MET A 222 -11.61 7.71 -16.44
CA MET A 222 -10.32 7.05 -16.65
C MET A 222 -9.72 6.55 -15.35
N PHE A 223 -9.66 7.38 -14.31
CA PHE A 223 -9.13 6.97 -13.01
C PHE A 223 -9.97 5.85 -12.38
N PHE A 224 -11.29 6.02 -12.31
CA PHE A 224 -12.17 5.02 -11.67
C PHE A 224 -12.42 3.77 -12.53
N SER A 225 -11.90 3.71 -13.76
CA SER A 225 -11.85 2.46 -14.53
C SER A 225 -11.05 1.36 -13.83
N THR A 226 -10.14 1.72 -12.90
CA THR A 226 -9.38 0.78 -12.07
C THR A 226 -10.14 0.27 -10.84
N GLU A 227 -11.41 0.69 -10.63
CA GLU A 227 -12.27 0.23 -9.52
C GLU A 227 -12.31 -1.31 -9.37
N PRO A 228 -12.43 -2.12 -10.44
CA PRO A 228 -12.45 -3.58 -10.32
C PRO A 228 -11.18 -4.15 -9.67
N ALA A 229 -10.01 -3.62 -10.02
CA ALA A 229 -8.74 -4.04 -9.46
C ALA A 229 -8.65 -3.71 -7.96
N MET A 230 -9.21 -2.57 -7.52
CA MET A 230 -9.25 -2.21 -6.10
C MET A 230 -10.24 -3.07 -5.31
N LYS A 231 -11.37 -3.46 -5.91
CA LYS A 231 -12.29 -4.44 -5.30
C LYS A 231 -11.62 -5.79 -5.12
N GLU A 232 -10.90 -6.28 -6.12
CA GLU A 232 -10.13 -7.52 -6.03
C GLU A 232 -9.03 -7.43 -4.96
N LEU A 233 -8.29 -6.31 -4.92
CA LEU A 233 -7.26 -6.06 -3.90
C LEU A 233 -7.82 -6.24 -2.48
N VAL A 234 -8.98 -5.64 -2.18
CA VAL A 234 -9.59 -5.73 -0.84
C VAL A 234 -10.25 -7.08 -0.59
N SER A 235 -11.08 -7.56 -1.53
CA SER A 235 -11.90 -8.76 -1.31
C SER A 235 -11.14 -10.08 -1.43
N GLN A 236 -9.99 -10.09 -2.12
CA GLN A 236 -9.21 -11.30 -2.35
C GLN A 236 -7.81 -11.17 -1.77
N GLN A 237 -7.00 -10.21 -2.24
CA GLN A 237 -5.57 -10.19 -1.90
C GLN A 237 -5.33 -9.85 -0.42
N ILE A 238 -5.96 -8.78 0.08
CA ILE A 238 -5.87 -8.39 1.50
C ILE A 238 -6.53 -9.44 2.40
N GLN A 239 -7.65 -10.04 1.96
CA GLN A 239 -8.30 -11.11 2.71
C GLN A 239 -7.40 -12.35 2.83
N GLN A 240 -6.84 -12.83 1.73
CA GLN A 240 -5.95 -13.99 1.72
C GLN A 240 -4.68 -13.74 2.54
N ALA A 241 -4.06 -12.56 2.43
CA ALA A 241 -2.88 -12.22 3.20
C ALA A 241 -3.17 -12.22 4.73
N ALA A 242 -4.34 -11.72 5.13
CA ALA A 242 -4.79 -11.78 6.52
C ALA A 242 -5.08 -13.22 6.98
N ASP A 243 -5.73 -14.05 6.14
CA ASP A 243 -5.99 -15.45 6.44
C ASP A 243 -4.68 -16.24 6.66
N HIS A 244 -3.60 -15.88 5.96
CA HIS A 244 -2.28 -16.47 6.15
C HIS A 244 -1.61 -16.04 7.48
N ILE A 245 -1.84 -14.81 7.94
CA ILE A 245 -1.28 -14.33 9.22
C ILE A 245 -2.10 -14.87 10.40
N TRP A 246 -3.41 -15.06 10.23
CA TRP A 246 -4.38 -15.44 11.27
C TRP A 246 -3.94 -16.54 12.24
N PRO A 247 -3.37 -17.69 11.79
CA PRO A 247 -3.01 -18.79 12.70
C PRO A 247 -1.86 -18.45 13.64
N SER A 248 -1.08 -17.40 13.33
CA SER A 248 0.05 -16.95 14.15
C SER A 248 -0.34 -15.90 15.17
N LEU A 249 -1.58 -15.40 15.17
CA LEU A 249 -2.00 -14.28 16.00
C LEU A 249 -2.54 -14.73 17.37
N THR A 250 -2.43 -13.85 18.36
CA THR A 250 -3.20 -13.95 19.61
C THR A 250 -4.68 -13.66 19.36
N GLY A 251 -5.57 -14.10 20.27
CA GLY A 251 -7.01 -13.84 20.11
C GLY A 251 -7.36 -12.35 20.01
N VAL A 252 -6.66 -11.50 20.78
CA VAL A 252 -6.83 -10.04 20.71
C VAL A 252 -6.40 -9.50 19.34
N GLU A 253 -5.29 -9.99 18.81
CA GLU A 253 -4.79 -9.58 17.49
C GLU A 253 -5.67 -10.09 16.35
N GLN A 254 -6.33 -11.24 16.50
CA GLN A 254 -7.33 -11.75 15.55
C GLN A 254 -8.58 -10.85 15.49
N GLU A 255 -9.05 -10.36 16.64
CA GLU A 255 -10.16 -9.40 16.71
C GLU A 255 -9.79 -8.06 16.06
N GLU A 256 -8.59 -7.56 16.35
CA GLU A 256 -8.07 -6.32 15.76
C GLU A 256 -7.88 -6.44 14.24
N LEU A 257 -7.34 -7.57 13.74
CA LEU A 257 -7.23 -7.85 12.31
C LEU A 257 -8.61 -7.89 11.64
N SER A 258 -9.59 -8.53 12.26
CA SER A 258 -10.98 -8.59 11.75
C SER A 258 -11.58 -7.19 11.64
N ARG A 259 -11.37 -6.36 12.66
CA ARG A 259 -11.84 -4.96 12.67
C ARG A 259 -11.18 -4.15 11.57
N GLU A 260 -9.87 -4.30 11.39
CA GLU A 260 -9.11 -3.63 10.35
C GLU A 260 -9.63 -4.01 8.95
N GLN A 261 -9.87 -5.30 8.67
CA GLN A 261 -10.44 -5.73 7.38
C GLN A 261 -11.81 -5.12 7.09
N GLN A 262 -12.68 -5.02 8.11
CA GLN A 262 -13.97 -4.36 7.98
C GLN A 262 -13.81 -2.86 7.67
N GLN A 263 -12.85 -2.19 8.32
CA GLN A 263 -12.54 -0.78 8.06
C GLN A 263 -12.04 -0.56 6.63
N LEU A 264 -11.13 -1.40 6.12
CA LEU A 264 -10.62 -1.29 4.74
C LEU A 264 -11.75 -1.50 3.71
N THR A 265 -12.63 -2.47 3.97
CA THR A 265 -13.83 -2.71 3.14
C THR A 265 -14.75 -1.50 3.13
N GLN A 266 -15.02 -0.91 4.30
CA GLN A 266 -15.88 0.26 4.42
C GLN A 266 -15.25 1.52 3.80
N LEU A 267 -13.93 1.69 3.93
CA LEU A 267 -13.17 2.78 3.33
C LEU A 267 -13.30 2.76 1.80
N LEU A 268 -13.08 1.60 1.18
CA LEU A 268 -13.26 1.44 -0.26
C LEU A 268 -14.70 1.71 -0.68
N LYS A 269 -15.67 1.13 0.03
CA LYS A 269 -17.11 1.32 -0.26
C LYS A 269 -17.51 2.80 -0.21
N ASN A 270 -17.09 3.52 0.82
CA ASN A 270 -17.38 4.95 0.96
C ASN A 270 -16.79 5.75 -0.19
N THR A 271 -15.52 5.49 -0.51
CA THR A 271 -14.80 6.16 -1.62
C THR A 271 -15.50 5.94 -2.96
N LEU A 272 -15.92 4.70 -3.26
CA LEU A 272 -16.63 4.37 -4.49
C LEU A 272 -18.04 4.99 -4.55
N ASN A 273 -18.72 5.13 -3.43
CA ASN A 273 -20.01 5.81 -3.38
C ASN A 273 -19.86 7.30 -3.67
N SER A 274 -18.86 7.96 -3.09
CA SER A 274 -18.51 9.35 -3.40
C SER A 274 -18.13 9.51 -4.87
N ALA A 275 -17.38 8.56 -5.44
CA ALA A 275 -17.03 8.56 -6.87
C ALA A 275 -18.25 8.48 -7.77
N LYS A 276 -19.19 7.57 -7.50
CA LYS A 276 -20.45 7.47 -8.26
C LYS A 276 -21.27 8.75 -8.18
N SER A 277 -21.37 9.36 -6.99
CA SER A 277 -22.08 10.63 -6.81
C SER A 277 -21.40 11.75 -7.60
N ARG A 278 -20.06 11.84 -7.56
CA ARG A 278 -19.30 12.86 -8.29
C ARG A 278 -19.42 12.66 -9.80
N ARG A 279 -19.40 11.43 -10.29
CA ARG A 279 -19.61 11.11 -11.70
C ARG A 279 -20.99 11.57 -12.18
N ALA A 280 -22.04 11.25 -11.44
CA ALA A 280 -23.39 11.67 -11.79
C ALA A 280 -23.52 13.20 -11.84
N GLN A 281 -22.87 13.90 -10.90
CA GLN A 281 -22.80 15.36 -10.93
C GLN A 281 -22.07 15.87 -12.18
N LEU A 282 -20.89 15.35 -12.51
CA LEU A 282 -20.14 15.76 -13.70
C LEU A 282 -20.87 15.46 -15.02
N GLU A 283 -21.62 14.35 -15.08
CA GLU A 283 -22.48 14.01 -16.22
C GLU A 283 -23.60 15.05 -16.39
N GLN A 284 -24.26 15.44 -15.29
CA GLN A 284 -25.27 16.49 -15.27
C GLN A 284 -24.68 17.87 -15.64
N ASP A 285 -23.53 18.22 -15.07
CA ASP A 285 -22.84 19.49 -15.35
C ASP A 285 -22.43 19.60 -16.82
N THR A 286 -22.01 18.47 -17.42
CA THR A 286 -21.70 18.39 -18.84
C THR A 286 -22.94 18.63 -19.71
N GLU A 287 -24.09 18.06 -19.36
CA GLU A 287 -25.35 18.27 -20.07
C GLU A 287 -25.79 19.74 -19.98
N MET A 288 -25.79 20.32 -18.78
CA MET A 288 -26.13 21.73 -18.58
C MET A 288 -25.22 22.67 -19.38
N TRP A 289 -23.92 22.37 -19.45
CA TRP A 289 -22.98 23.14 -20.25
C TRP A 289 -23.27 23.04 -21.75
N GLN A 290 -23.56 21.83 -22.25
CA GLN A 290 -23.92 21.64 -23.66
C GLN A 290 -25.20 22.39 -24.03
N ASP A 291 -26.22 22.33 -23.18
CA ASP A 291 -27.48 23.07 -23.37
C ASP A 291 -27.26 24.58 -23.42
N TYR A 292 -26.46 25.13 -22.49
CA TYR A 292 -26.09 26.54 -22.50
C TYR A 292 -25.36 26.93 -23.79
N ARG A 293 -24.35 26.16 -24.20
CA ARG A 293 -23.57 26.44 -25.42
C ARG A 293 -24.43 26.33 -26.68
N ALA A 294 -25.38 25.40 -26.73
CA ALA A 294 -26.33 25.27 -27.82
C ALA A 294 -27.28 26.47 -27.89
N ALA A 295 -27.84 26.91 -26.76
CA ALA A 295 -28.69 28.10 -26.68
C ALA A 295 -27.93 29.36 -27.13
N LEU A 296 -26.69 29.54 -26.66
CA LEU A 296 -25.84 30.66 -27.04
C LEU A 296 -25.53 30.65 -28.54
N ALA A 297 -25.19 29.50 -29.10
CA ALA A 297 -24.94 29.35 -30.53
C ALA A 297 -26.20 29.68 -31.36
N LYS A 298 -27.39 29.29 -30.88
CA LYS A 298 -28.66 29.57 -31.53
C LYS A 298 -28.98 31.07 -31.55
N VAL A 299 -28.83 31.77 -30.44
CA VAL A 299 -29.01 33.24 -30.36
C VAL A 299 -28.01 33.96 -31.26
N ARG A 300 -26.71 33.59 -31.22
CA ARG A 300 -25.68 34.13 -32.13
C ARG A 300 -26.05 33.91 -33.60
N GLY A 301 -26.61 32.74 -33.93
CA GLY A 301 -27.10 32.43 -35.26
C GLY A 301 -28.29 33.29 -35.69
N VAL A 302 -29.22 33.59 -34.79
CA VAL A 302 -30.34 34.51 -35.06
C VAL A 302 -29.81 35.92 -35.31
N LEU A 303 -28.96 36.44 -34.42
CA LEU A 303 -28.35 37.78 -34.55
C LEU A 303 -27.64 37.95 -35.91
N ALA A 304 -26.85 36.96 -36.31
CA ALA A 304 -26.12 36.99 -37.59
C ALA A 304 -27.05 36.97 -38.82
N ARG A 305 -28.21 36.30 -38.76
CA ARG A 305 -29.17 36.26 -39.88
C ARG A 305 -30.08 37.47 -39.95
N SER A 306 -30.26 38.16 -38.82
CA SER A 306 -31.15 39.30 -38.69
C SER A 306 -30.48 40.64 -39.02
N GLU A 307 -29.24 40.66 -39.48
CA GLU A 307 -28.59 41.90 -39.91
C GLU A 307 -29.29 42.52 -41.13
N PHE A 308 -29.73 43.77 -41.01
CA PHE A 308 -30.44 44.48 -42.08
C PHE A 308 -29.50 45.40 -42.87
N ASN A 309 -29.43 45.19 -44.18
CA ASN A 309 -28.70 46.04 -45.11
C ASN A 309 -29.66 46.92 -45.91
N ASP A 310 -29.38 48.23 -45.94
CA ASP A 310 -30.16 49.17 -46.75
C ASP A 310 -29.86 49.07 -48.22
N GLU A 311 -30.95 49.00 -48.97
CA GLU A 311 -30.92 49.28 -50.39
C GLU A 311 -31.17 50.78 -50.60
N PRO A 312 -30.36 51.46 -51.44
CA PRO A 312 -30.54 52.88 -51.73
C PRO A 312 -31.90 53.13 -52.38
N VAL A 313 -32.68 54.04 -51.80
CA VAL A 313 -34.04 54.32 -52.25
C VAL A 313 -34.08 55.54 -53.17
N THR A 314 -34.64 55.38 -54.36
CA THR A 314 -34.84 56.46 -55.36
C THR A 314 -36.31 56.73 -55.70
N SER A 315 -37.25 56.00 -55.09
CA SER A 315 -38.69 56.15 -55.30
C SER A 315 -39.50 55.85 -54.04
N LEU A 316 -40.71 56.43 -53.92
CA LEU A 316 -41.59 56.21 -52.77
C LEU A 316 -41.96 54.72 -52.60
N ALA A 317 -42.13 54.00 -53.72
CA ALA A 317 -42.38 52.56 -53.69
C ALA A 317 -41.20 51.77 -53.09
N GLY A 318 -39.96 52.15 -53.41
CA GLY A 318 -38.77 51.55 -52.80
C GLY A 318 -38.66 51.85 -51.30
N LEU A 319 -39.14 53.02 -50.86
CA LEU A 319 -39.17 53.39 -49.45
C LEU A 319 -40.16 52.52 -48.67
N HIS A 320 -41.38 52.36 -49.19
CA HIS A 320 -42.41 51.49 -48.63
C HIS A 320 -41.96 50.02 -48.60
N PHE A 321 -41.25 49.56 -49.63
CA PHE A 321 -40.65 48.22 -49.64
C PHE A 321 -39.64 48.03 -48.51
N ASN A 322 -38.72 48.98 -48.30
CA ASN A 322 -37.76 48.92 -47.18
C ASN A 322 -38.46 48.95 -45.81
N ILE A 323 -39.51 49.76 -45.64
CA ILE A 323 -40.32 49.78 -44.41
C ILE A 323 -40.99 48.42 -44.18
N GLN A 324 -41.56 47.80 -45.22
CA GLN A 324 -42.19 46.49 -45.12
C GLN A 324 -41.16 45.40 -44.79
N LYS A 325 -39.97 45.44 -45.41
CA LYS A 325 -38.86 44.52 -45.14
C LYS A 325 -38.38 44.64 -43.68
N LEU A 326 -38.24 45.87 -43.16
CA LEU A 326 -37.92 46.10 -41.74
C LEU A 326 -39.03 45.64 -40.80
N THR A 327 -40.29 45.88 -41.15
CA THR A 327 -41.43 45.45 -40.35
C THR A 327 -41.51 43.93 -40.26
N HIS A 328 -41.24 43.25 -41.38
CA HIS A 328 -41.16 41.79 -41.39
C HIS A 328 -39.98 41.27 -40.57
N GLY A 329 -38.78 41.84 -40.74
CA GLY A 329 -37.61 41.47 -39.95
C GLY A 329 -37.79 41.71 -38.45
N LEU A 330 -38.47 42.78 -38.06
CA LEU A 330 -38.85 43.06 -36.66
C LEU A 330 -39.84 42.03 -36.12
N ASN A 331 -40.86 41.65 -36.89
CA ASN A 331 -41.77 40.59 -36.48
C ASN A 331 -41.02 39.26 -36.35
N ASP A 332 -40.13 38.94 -37.28
CA ASP A 332 -39.34 37.71 -37.27
C ASP A 332 -38.46 37.65 -36.03
N ILE A 333 -37.71 38.71 -35.70
CA ILE A 333 -36.87 38.71 -34.49
C ILE A 333 -37.70 38.67 -33.20
N GLN A 334 -38.86 39.32 -33.16
CA GLN A 334 -39.80 39.21 -32.03
C GLN A 334 -40.30 37.77 -31.85
N THR A 335 -40.55 37.02 -32.93
CA THR A 335 -40.91 35.60 -32.82
C THR A 335 -39.78 34.74 -32.26
N GLN A 336 -38.53 35.21 -32.33
CA GLN A 336 -37.35 34.53 -31.78
C GLN A 336 -37.02 34.95 -30.34
N GLN A 337 -37.80 35.84 -29.71
CA GLN A 337 -37.63 36.24 -28.30
C GLN A 337 -37.50 35.06 -27.31
N PRO A 338 -38.24 33.94 -27.47
CA PRO A 338 -38.07 32.78 -26.58
C PRO A 338 -36.65 32.20 -26.56
N GLU A 339 -35.86 32.41 -27.63
CA GLU A 339 -34.49 31.89 -27.71
C GLU A 339 -33.53 32.65 -26.80
N ILE A 340 -33.69 33.97 -26.67
CA ILE A 340 -32.85 34.74 -25.75
C ILE A 340 -33.32 34.58 -24.31
N ASP A 341 -34.62 34.40 -24.08
CA ASP A 341 -35.16 34.06 -22.77
C ASP A 341 -34.61 32.70 -22.29
N LEU A 342 -34.59 31.70 -23.17
CA LEU A 342 -33.99 30.39 -22.89
C LEU A 342 -32.49 30.48 -22.61
N LEU A 343 -31.74 31.28 -23.38
CA LEU A 343 -30.32 31.52 -23.11
C LEU A 343 -30.11 32.08 -21.70
N ASN A 344 -30.91 33.07 -21.30
CA ASN A 344 -30.85 33.70 -19.98
C ASN A 344 -31.22 32.72 -18.85
N GLU A 345 -32.19 31.82 -19.07
CA GLU A 345 -32.54 30.76 -18.11
C GLU A 345 -31.38 29.77 -17.93
N ARG A 346 -30.84 29.22 -19.02
CA ARG A 346 -29.74 28.24 -18.97
C ARG A 346 -28.48 28.82 -18.34
N ALA A 347 -28.17 30.06 -18.70
CA ALA A 347 -27.15 30.88 -18.09
C ALA A 347 -27.29 30.96 -16.57
N GLN A 348 -28.48 31.33 -16.08
CA GLN A 348 -28.73 31.50 -14.66
C GLN A 348 -28.53 30.19 -13.89
N ASP A 349 -28.93 29.06 -14.50
CA ASP A 349 -28.77 27.74 -13.89
C ASP A 349 -27.31 27.33 -13.74
N ILE A 350 -26.48 27.55 -14.77
CA ILE A 350 -25.05 27.24 -14.69
C ILE A 350 -24.29 28.22 -13.78
N THR A 351 -24.63 29.51 -13.76
CA THR A 351 -23.98 30.52 -12.90
C THR A 351 -24.13 30.22 -11.41
N LYS A 352 -25.22 29.56 -10.98
CA LYS A 352 -25.42 29.15 -9.57
C LYS A 352 -24.35 28.15 -9.10
N GLN A 353 -23.87 27.31 -10.00
CA GLN A 353 -22.96 26.18 -9.69
C GLN A 353 -21.53 26.44 -10.12
N ALA A 354 -21.32 27.38 -11.05
CA ALA A 354 -20.02 27.74 -11.59
C ALA A 354 -19.05 28.22 -10.49
N ASP A 355 -17.75 28.03 -10.73
CA ASP A 355 -16.72 28.75 -9.97
C ASP A 355 -16.70 30.24 -10.32
N SER A 356 -15.93 31.05 -9.58
CA SER A 356 -15.89 32.50 -9.80
C SER A 356 -15.44 32.91 -11.21
N SER A 357 -14.49 32.19 -11.80
CA SER A 357 -13.94 32.52 -13.13
C SER A 357 -14.98 32.25 -14.22
N ASN A 358 -15.64 31.10 -14.15
CA ASN A 358 -16.71 30.75 -15.05
C ASN A 358 -17.92 31.67 -14.90
N LYS A 359 -18.28 32.10 -13.67
CA LYS A 359 -19.36 33.08 -13.46
C LYS A 359 -19.11 34.36 -14.25
N ASP A 360 -17.93 34.96 -14.08
CA ASP A 360 -17.58 36.21 -14.76
C ASP A 360 -17.64 36.06 -16.29
N LEU A 361 -17.12 34.94 -16.82
CA LEU A 361 -17.14 34.67 -18.25
C LEU A 361 -18.56 34.46 -18.79
N ILE A 362 -19.38 33.68 -18.09
CA ILE A 362 -20.76 33.40 -18.46
C ILE A 362 -21.56 34.71 -18.45
N GLU A 363 -21.46 35.50 -17.37
CA GLU A 363 -22.11 36.81 -17.24
C GLU A 363 -21.70 37.77 -18.37
N GLN A 364 -20.42 37.76 -18.77
CA GLN A 364 -19.93 38.55 -19.90
C GLN A 364 -20.53 38.07 -21.24
N GLU A 365 -20.53 36.76 -21.52
CA GLU A 365 -21.09 36.22 -22.77
C GLU A 365 -22.59 36.55 -22.90
N ILE A 366 -23.34 36.44 -21.81
CA ILE A 366 -24.77 36.75 -21.77
C ILE A 366 -25.03 38.25 -21.87
N GLY A 367 -24.24 39.07 -21.16
CA GLY A 367 -24.34 40.52 -21.22
C GLY A 367 -24.13 41.04 -22.64
N ASN A 368 -23.15 40.48 -23.36
CA ASN A 368 -22.90 40.80 -24.76
C ASN A 368 -24.06 40.36 -25.66
N ALA A 369 -24.54 39.13 -25.54
CA ALA A 369 -25.65 38.63 -26.36
C ALA A 369 -26.94 39.44 -26.17
N ASN A 370 -27.30 39.77 -24.92
CA ASN A 370 -28.47 40.61 -24.62
C ASN A 370 -28.30 42.03 -25.16
N LYS A 371 -27.10 42.60 -25.07
CA LYS A 371 -26.83 43.93 -25.62
C LYS A 371 -26.96 43.94 -27.14
N GLU A 372 -26.34 42.98 -27.84
CA GLU A 372 -26.43 42.86 -29.30
C GLU A 372 -27.88 42.67 -29.77
N TRP A 373 -28.66 41.88 -29.05
CA TRP A 373 -30.09 41.70 -29.31
C TRP A 373 -30.87 43.01 -29.17
N MET A 374 -30.67 43.71 -28.06
CA MET A 374 -31.34 44.99 -27.80
C MET A 374 -30.95 46.04 -28.84
N ASP A 375 -29.65 46.17 -29.14
CA ASP A 375 -29.12 47.13 -30.11
C ASP A 375 -29.69 46.85 -31.52
N LEU A 376 -29.84 45.57 -31.90
CA LEU A 376 -30.43 45.18 -33.17
C LEU A 376 -31.93 45.54 -33.25
N VAL A 377 -32.72 45.17 -32.23
CA VAL A 377 -34.16 45.47 -32.19
C VAL A 377 -34.39 46.97 -32.19
N CYS A 378 -33.76 47.71 -31.28
CA CYS A 378 -33.90 49.16 -31.20
C CYS A 378 -33.41 49.86 -32.48
N GLY A 379 -32.32 49.37 -33.09
CA GLY A 379 -31.79 49.87 -34.35
C GLY A 379 -32.79 49.72 -35.50
N MET A 380 -33.38 48.53 -35.65
CA MET A 380 -34.42 48.26 -36.66
C MET A 380 -35.69 49.10 -36.43
N GLU A 381 -36.15 49.22 -35.19
CA GLU A 381 -37.33 50.03 -34.83
C GLU A 381 -37.10 51.51 -35.16
N HIS A 382 -35.98 52.07 -34.70
CA HIS A 382 -35.62 53.46 -34.98
C HIS A 382 -35.54 53.72 -36.49
N ARG A 383 -34.95 52.79 -37.23
CA ARG A 383 -34.83 52.87 -38.68
C ARG A 383 -36.18 52.82 -39.39
N ARG A 384 -37.05 51.88 -39.01
CA ARG A 384 -38.42 51.78 -39.55
C ARG A 384 -39.17 53.08 -39.33
N ASP A 385 -39.09 53.66 -38.13
CA ASP A 385 -39.78 54.89 -37.78
C ASP A 385 -39.24 56.09 -38.58
N MET A 386 -37.93 56.17 -38.79
CA MET A 386 -37.30 57.19 -39.63
C MET A 386 -37.74 57.09 -41.09
N LEU A 387 -37.72 55.89 -41.68
CA LEU A 387 -38.18 55.69 -43.06
C LEU A 387 -39.68 55.96 -43.21
N THR A 388 -40.48 55.59 -42.20
CA THR A 388 -41.93 55.87 -42.18
C THR A 388 -42.22 57.37 -42.19
N LYS A 389 -41.50 58.15 -41.36
CA LYS A 389 -41.60 59.62 -41.37
C LYS A 389 -41.18 60.21 -42.72
N LEU A 390 -40.12 59.68 -43.33
CA LEU A 390 -39.66 60.11 -44.65
C LEU A 390 -40.72 59.82 -45.74
N ALA A 391 -41.36 58.65 -45.69
CA ALA A 391 -42.40 58.26 -46.63
C ALA A 391 -43.61 59.19 -46.53
N GLN A 392 -44.06 59.48 -45.31
CA GLN A 392 -45.13 60.44 -45.06
C GLN A 392 -44.79 61.83 -45.63
N HIS A 393 -43.55 62.29 -45.47
CA HIS A 393 -43.13 63.58 -46.02
C HIS A 393 -43.15 63.60 -47.56
N TRP A 394 -42.67 62.53 -48.19
CA TRP A 394 -42.72 62.38 -49.66
C TRP A 394 -44.15 62.33 -50.19
N GLU A 395 -45.06 61.65 -49.50
CA GLU A 395 -46.49 61.63 -49.85
C GLU A 395 -47.12 63.03 -49.79
N VAL A 396 -46.77 63.83 -48.78
CA VAL A 396 -47.21 65.23 -48.67
C VAL A 396 -46.66 66.07 -49.83
N ILE A 397 -45.39 65.92 -50.21
CA ILE A 397 -44.81 66.64 -51.36
C ILE A 397 -45.49 66.24 -52.67
N ILE A 398 -45.69 64.94 -52.90
CA ILE A 398 -46.34 64.43 -54.12
C ILE A 398 -47.78 64.93 -54.22
N SER A 399 -48.55 64.89 -53.12
CA SER A 399 -49.92 65.41 -53.09
C SER A 399 -49.99 66.93 -53.26
N HIS A 400 -49.04 67.68 -52.69
CA HIS A 400 -48.93 69.13 -52.89
C HIS A 400 -48.59 69.47 -54.36
N ASN A 401 -47.64 68.77 -54.97
CA ASN A 401 -47.30 68.94 -56.39
C ASN A 401 -48.46 68.55 -57.31
N TYR A 402 -49.22 67.51 -56.98
CA TYR A 402 -50.41 67.13 -57.72
C TYR A 402 -51.49 68.22 -57.66
N THR A 403 -51.77 68.76 -56.47
CA THR A 403 -52.76 69.84 -56.29
C THR A 403 -52.33 71.14 -56.99
N LEU A 404 -51.06 71.51 -56.93
CA LEU A 404 -50.48 72.61 -57.72
C LEU A 404 -50.61 72.36 -59.23
N GLY A 405 -50.31 71.15 -59.70
CA GLY A 405 -50.43 70.77 -61.10
C GLY A 405 -51.87 70.85 -61.62
N VAL A 406 -52.84 70.42 -60.82
CA VAL A 406 -54.28 70.57 -61.12
C VAL A 406 -54.69 72.04 -61.11
N ALA A 407 -54.23 72.85 -60.15
CA ALA A 407 -54.54 74.27 -60.11
C ALA A 407 -53.94 75.03 -61.31
N ILE A 408 -52.73 74.69 -61.74
CA ILE A 408 -52.08 75.25 -62.92
C ILE A 408 -52.82 74.84 -64.19
N SER A 409 -53.19 73.57 -64.34
CA SER A 409 -53.93 73.10 -65.52
C SER A 409 -55.35 73.69 -65.59
N HIS A 410 -56.02 73.85 -64.44
CA HIS A 410 -57.30 74.53 -64.31
C HIS A 410 -57.21 76.02 -64.70
N ASN A 411 -56.20 76.74 -64.21
CA ASN A 411 -55.95 78.12 -64.62
C ASN A 411 -55.58 78.25 -66.11
N TYR A 412 -54.84 77.29 -66.66
CA TYR A 412 -54.51 77.27 -68.09
C TYR A 412 -55.76 77.04 -68.95
N THR A 413 -56.62 76.09 -68.57
CA THR A 413 -57.90 75.82 -69.25
C THR A 413 -58.89 76.98 -69.13
N LEU A 414 -58.96 77.66 -67.98
CA LEU A 414 -59.70 78.92 -67.82
C LEU A 414 -59.12 80.04 -68.70
N GLY A 415 -57.79 80.17 -68.77
CA GLY A 415 -57.13 81.15 -69.64
C GLY A 415 -57.41 80.92 -71.13
N VAL A 416 -57.40 79.66 -71.58
CA VAL A 416 -57.77 79.28 -72.96
C VAL A 416 -59.25 79.53 -73.23
N ALA A 417 -60.14 79.19 -72.30
CA ALA A 417 -61.59 79.45 -72.42
C ALA A 417 -61.93 80.95 -72.45
N ILE A 418 -61.21 81.78 -71.69
CA ILE A 418 -61.35 83.25 -71.74
C ILE A 418 -60.83 83.79 -73.08
N SER A 419 -59.74 83.24 -73.62
CA SER A 419 -59.22 83.68 -74.93
C SER A 419 -60.14 83.35 -76.11
N HIS A 420 -60.94 82.27 -76.03
CA HIS A 420 -61.90 81.86 -77.07
C HIS A 420 -63.23 82.64 -77.03
N ASN A 421 -63.53 83.37 -75.96
CA ASN A 421 -64.73 84.22 -75.86
C ASN A 421 -64.51 85.67 -76.34
N TYR A 422 -63.31 86.01 -76.81
CA TYR A 422 -62.93 87.35 -77.31
C TYR A 422 -62.58 87.39 -78.81
N THR A 423 -63.03 86.39 -79.57
CA THR A 423 -63.04 86.35 -81.05
C THR A 423 -64.43 85.98 -81.51
#